data_AF-A0A1R1PQ15-F1
#
_entry.id   AF-A0A1R1PQ15-F1
#
_cell.length_a   1.000
_cell.length_b   1.000
_cell.length_c   1.000
_cell.angle_alpha   90.00
_cell.angle_beta   90.00
_cell.angle_gamma   90.00
#
_symmetry.space_group_name_H-M   'P 1'
#
loop_
_entity.id
_entity.type
_entity.pdbx_description
1 polymer ?
#
loop_
_entity_poly.entity_id
_entity_poly.type
_entity_poly.pdbx_seq_one_letter_code
_entity_poly.pdbx_strand_id
1 'polypeptide(L)'
;MVVDEYGVWEVEIPHVTSKSKDGKEKKVPAIQHMSKVKVSFLIKKNQGGEGEEERIYRIPAWSKYVVQDLNVSPLYEGVFYNPSEEEKYTMRQARVKPEEDLRIYEAHVGISTPEPRVGTYKEFTRTAIPRIKELGYNTIQLMAIMEHAIVAVWNIGGLEGIGRRGAQARDIGAFGCGAFTCE
;
A
#
# COMPACT_ATOMS: atom_id res chain seq x y z
N MET A 1 24.59 4.36 7.68
CA MET A 1 23.73 3.71 8.69
C MET A 1 24.63 3.25 9.81
N VAL A 2 24.19 3.39 11.05
CA VAL A 2 24.83 2.84 12.25
C VAL A 2 24.10 1.56 12.60
N VAL A 3 24.81 0.54 13.08
CA VAL A 3 24.23 -0.74 13.47
C VAL A 3 24.34 -0.89 14.98
N ASP A 4 23.25 -1.27 15.63
CA ASP A 4 23.24 -1.55 17.06
C ASP A 4 23.67 -3.01 17.38
N GLU A 5 23.72 -3.34 18.67
CA GLU A 5 24.09 -4.69 19.14
C GLU A 5 23.12 -5.81 18.73
N TYR A 6 21.89 -5.44 18.34
CA TYR A 6 20.85 -6.37 17.89
C TYR A 6 20.78 -6.50 16.36
N GLY A 7 21.67 -5.82 15.64
CA GLY A 7 21.71 -5.84 14.17
C GLY A 7 20.66 -4.93 13.51
N VAL A 8 20.08 -3.97 14.24
CA VAL A 8 19.19 -2.95 13.69
C VAL A 8 20.02 -1.84 13.07
N TRP A 9 19.69 -1.50 11.83
CA TRP A 9 20.36 -0.45 11.06
C TRP A 9 19.57 0.85 11.15
N GLU A 10 20.22 1.92 11.64
CA GLU A 10 19.61 3.25 11.79
C GLU A 10 20.31 4.28 10.91
N VAL A 11 19.54 5.24 10.40
CA VAL A 11 20.06 6.44 9.73
C VAL A 11 19.14 7.61 9.98
N GLU A 12 19.72 8.73 10.41
CA GLU A 12 19.04 10.02 10.47
C GLU A 12 19.37 10.82 9.20
N ILE A 13 18.34 11.27 8.49
CA ILE A 13 18.50 12.11 7.30
C ILE A 13 17.95 13.49 7.63
N PRO A 14 18.79 14.53 7.68
CA PRO A 14 18.34 15.87 8.04
C PRO A 14 17.39 16.42 6.98
N HIS A 15 16.49 17.31 7.39
CA HIS A 15 15.62 18.04 6.48
C HIS A 15 16.43 18.91 5.52
N VAL A 16 15.92 19.08 4.30
CA VAL A 16 16.51 19.97 3.30
C VAL A 16 15.77 21.30 3.27
N THR A 17 16.49 22.38 2.94
CA THR A 17 15.90 23.71 2.77
C THR A 17 15.36 23.85 1.35
N SER A 18 14.07 24.12 1.21
CA SER A 18 13.44 24.44 -0.07
C SER A 18 12.87 25.85 -0.04
N LYS A 19 13.02 26.59 -1.14
CA LYS A 19 12.38 27.90 -1.32
C LYS A 19 10.91 27.69 -1.70
N SER A 20 10.00 28.27 -0.92
CA SER A 20 8.58 28.34 -1.27
C SER A 20 8.36 29.28 -2.47
N LYS A 21 7.20 29.19 -3.11
CA LYS A 21 6.78 30.13 -4.17
C LYS A 21 6.78 31.59 -3.70
N ASP A 22 6.59 31.81 -2.40
CA ASP A 22 6.61 33.14 -1.75
C ASP A 22 8.02 33.61 -1.34
N GLY A 23 9.08 32.93 -1.80
CA GLY A 23 10.48 33.27 -1.49
C GLY A 23 10.96 32.92 -0.08
N LYS A 24 10.06 32.44 0.80
CA LYS A 24 10.40 32.00 2.16
C LYS A 24 11.08 30.62 2.14
N GLU A 25 12.14 30.47 2.94
CA GLU A 25 12.80 29.19 3.15
C GLU A 25 11.97 28.30 4.09
N LYS A 26 11.73 27.06 3.68
CA LYS A 26 11.02 26.05 4.48
C LYS A 26 11.86 24.79 4.55
N LYS A 27 11.97 24.21 5.75
CA LYS A 27 12.54 22.87 5.93
C LYS A 27 11.52 21.82 5.48
N VAL A 28 11.91 20.95 4.56
CA VAL A 28 11.09 19.85 4.05
C VAL A 28 11.83 18.52 4.21
N PRO A 29 11.12 17.38 4.31
CA PRO A 29 11.76 16.07 4.34
C PRO A 29 12.71 15.89 3.15
N ALA A 30 13.90 15.33 3.39
CA ALA A 30 14.87 15.08 2.32
C ALA A 30 14.32 14.10 1.27
N ILE A 31 13.56 13.11 1.71
CA ILE A 31 12.90 12.14 0.84
C ILE A 31 11.49 12.66 0.55
N GLN A 32 11.22 12.95 -0.73
CA GLN A 32 9.93 13.49 -1.16
C GLN A 32 8.84 12.41 -1.15
N HIS A 33 7.61 12.81 -0.86
CA HIS A 33 6.44 11.94 -1.00
C HIS A 33 6.37 11.35 -2.41
N MET A 34 6.01 10.07 -2.52
CA MET A 34 5.89 9.31 -3.77
C MET A 34 7.22 9.05 -4.50
N SER A 35 8.37 9.39 -3.90
CA SER A 35 9.67 9.01 -4.44
C SER A 35 9.99 7.54 -4.19
N LYS A 36 10.75 6.92 -5.10
CA LYS A 36 11.15 5.51 -5.03
C LYS A 36 12.33 5.34 -4.07
N VAL A 37 12.28 4.32 -3.23
CA VAL A 37 13.30 4.02 -2.22
C VAL A 37 13.66 2.54 -2.22
N LYS A 38 14.96 2.24 -2.01
CA LYS A 38 15.50 0.89 -1.83
C LYS A 38 16.62 0.95 -0.79
N VAL A 39 16.78 -0.12 -0.03
CA VAL A 39 17.96 -0.32 0.82
C VAL A 39 19.02 -1.03 -0.01
N SER A 40 20.25 -0.50 0.02
CA SER A 40 21.41 -1.09 -0.63
C SER A 40 22.28 -1.73 0.45
N PHE A 41 22.63 -3.00 0.29
CA PHE A 41 23.57 -3.71 1.14
C PHE A 41 24.79 -4.11 0.33
N LEU A 42 25.95 -4.10 0.97
CA LEU A 42 27.16 -4.76 0.46
C LEU A 42 27.31 -6.06 1.26
N ILE A 43 27.18 -7.20 0.58
CA ILE A 43 27.29 -8.53 1.18
C ILE A 43 28.54 -9.24 0.64
N LYS A 44 29.15 -10.10 1.43
CA LYS A 44 30.24 -10.97 0.97
C LYS A 44 29.67 -12.36 0.67
N LYS A 45 29.97 -12.91 -0.52
CA LYS A 45 29.33 -14.14 -1.04
C LYS A 45 29.59 -15.41 -0.21
N ASN A 46 30.71 -15.50 0.50
CA ASN A 46 31.14 -16.75 1.13
C ASN A 46 30.91 -16.75 2.65
N GLN A 47 30.50 -17.89 3.20
CA GLN A 47 30.17 -18.12 4.62
C GLN A 47 31.33 -17.92 5.62
N GLY A 48 32.48 -17.40 5.17
CA GLY A 48 33.64 -17.10 6.02
C GLY A 48 34.10 -15.63 5.98
N GLY A 49 33.38 -14.73 5.30
CA GLY A 49 33.78 -13.32 5.20
C GLY A 49 34.94 -13.02 4.24
N GLU A 50 35.44 -14.05 3.54
CA GLU A 50 36.45 -13.98 2.49
C GLU A 50 35.79 -14.22 1.12
N GLY A 51 35.53 -13.13 0.39
CA GLY A 51 34.92 -13.19 -0.94
C GLY A 51 34.65 -11.80 -1.48
N GLU A 52 34.32 -11.73 -2.77
CA GLU A 52 33.97 -10.49 -3.46
C GLU A 52 32.72 -9.84 -2.83
N GLU A 53 32.77 -8.52 -2.71
CA GLU A 53 31.62 -7.73 -2.26
C GLU A 53 30.59 -7.63 -3.39
N GLU A 54 29.38 -8.07 -3.11
CA GLU A 54 28.23 -7.92 -4.00
C GLU A 54 27.27 -6.88 -3.43
N ARG A 55 26.87 -5.93 -4.28
CA ARG A 55 25.82 -4.97 -3.93
C ARG A 55 24.45 -5.54 -4.24
N ILE A 56 23.63 -5.70 -3.21
CA ILE A 56 22.23 -6.11 -3.35
C ILE A 56 21.28 -4.96 -2.99
N TYR A 57 20.12 -4.96 -3.63
CA TYR A 57 19.05 -4.00 -3.37
C TYR A 57 17.81 -4.72 -2.85
N ARG A 58 17.16 -4.18 -1.83
CA ARG A 58 15.90 -4.68 -1.28
C ARG A 58 14.91 -3.54 -1.05
N ILE A 59 13.62 -3.86 -1.11
CA ILE A 59 12.58 -2.97 -0.63
C ILE A 59 12.64 -2.98 0.90
N PRO A 60 12.57 -1.82 1.59
CA PRO A 60 12.48 -1.80 3.05
C PRO A 60 11.34 -2.68 3.54
N ALA A 61 11.59 -3.57 4.52
CA ALA A 61 10.57 -4.48 5.03
C ALA A 61 9.34 -3.74 5.61
N TRP A 62 9.56 -2.53 6.12
CA TRP A 62 8.54 -1.66 6.69
C TRP A 62 7.95 -0.66 5.70
N SER A 63 8.14 -0.88 4.39
CA SER A 63 7.54 -0.03 3.35
C SER A 63 6.01 -0.04 3.44
N LYS A 64 5.43 1.16 3.55
CA LYS A 64 3.96 1.35 3.63
C LYS A 64 3.27 1.32 2.26
N TYR A 65 4.04 1.50 1.20
CA TYR A 65 3.53 1.55 -0.17
C TYR A 65 4.61 1.07 -1.13
N VAL A 66 4.18 0.28 -2.11
CA VAL A 66 5.03 -0.19 -3.20
C VAL A 66 4.26 -0.04 -4.50
N VAL A 67 4.98 0.11 -5.60
CA VAL A 67 4.39 0.17 -6.94
C VAL A 67 5.11 -0.77 -7.88
N GLN A 68 4.42 -1.19 -8.93
CA GLN A 68 4.98 -1.98 -10.00
C GLN A 68 4.57 -1.35 -11.33
N ASP A 69 5.56 -1.03 -12.16
CA ASP A 69 5.34 -0.59 -13.52
C ASP A 69 5.93 -1.61 -14.48
N LEU A 70 5.07 -2.46 -15.04
CA LEU A 70 5.44 -3.54 -15.95
C LEU A 70 6.06 -3.03 -17.27
N ASN A 71 5.88 -1.75 -17.61
CA ASN A 71 6.54 -1.16 -18.77
C ASN A 71 8.04 -0.90 -18.50
N VAL A 72 8.44 -0.84 -17.23
CA VAL A 72 9.80 -0.54 -16.80
C VAL A 72 10.48 -1.78 -16.24
N SER A 73 9.82 -2.49 -15.32
CA SER A 73 10.37 -3.68 -14.67
C SER A 73 9.26 -4.59 -14.13
N PRO A 74 9.45 -5.91 -14.17
CA PRO A 74 8.57 -6.83 -13.45
C PRO A 74 8.74 -6.73 -11.92
N LEU A 75 9.79 -6.05 -11.42
CA LEU A 75 10.05 -5.94 -9.99
C LEU A 75 9.24 -4.81 -9.36
N TYR A 76 8.86 -5.01 -8.11
CA TYR A 76 8.27 -3.97 -7.28
C TYR A 76 9.33 -2.94 -6.86
N GLU A 77 8.85 -1.73 -6.60
CA GLU A 77 9.64 -0.64 -6.07
C GLU A 77 8.99 -0.09 -4.81
N GLY A 78 9.80 0.07 -3.76
CA GLY A 78 9.39 0.76 -2.54
C GLY A 78 9.12 2.22 -2.83
N VAL A 79 8.04 2.76 -2.25
CA VAL A 79 7.69 4.17 -2.39
C VAL A 79 7.61 4.80 -1.02
N PHE A 80 8.24 5.97 -0.86
CA PHE A 80 8.15 6.73 0.37
C PHE A 80 6.77 7.39 0.49
N TYR A 81 5.92 6.78 1.31
CA TYR A 81 4.56 7.23 1.54
C TYR A 81 4.47 8.11 2.80
N ASN A 82 4.60 9.42 2.60
CA ASN A 82 4.42 10.45 3.60
C ASN A 82 3.52 11.58 3.06
N PRO A 83 2.21 11.34 2.87
CA PRO A 83 1.28 12.34 2.34
C PRO A 83 1.17 13.55 3.28
N SER A 84 0.85 14.72 2.72
CA SER A 84 0.54 15.91 3.53
C SER A 84 -0.75 15.71 4.35
N GLU A 85 -0.98 16.55 5.37
CA GLU A 85 -2.22 16.48 6.17
C GLU A 85 -3.49 16.63 5.32
N GLU A 86 -3.42 17.40 4.23
CA GLU A 86 -4.54 17.58 3.28
C GLU A 86 -4.82 16.33 2.44
N GLU A 87 -3.79 15.50 2.18
CA GLU A 87 -3.91 14.28 1.40
C GLU A 87 -4.21 13.04 2.25
N LYS A 88 -4.01 13.14 3.57
CA LYS A 88 -4.34 12.09 4.53
C LYS A 88 -5.86 11.93 4.66
N TYR A 89 -6.30 10.69 4.62
CA TYR A 89 -7.70 10.39 4.88
C TYR A 89 -7.99 10.45 6.39
N THR A 90 -9.05 11.17 6.76
CA THR A 90 -9.60 11.19 8.12
C THR A 90 -10.90 10.38 8.17
N MET A 91 -10.96 9.44 9.11
CA MET A 91 -12.14 8.59 9.28
C MET A 91 -13.31 9.43 9.77
N ARG A 92 -14.41 9.43 9.01
CA ARG A 92 -15.59 10.28 9.29
C ARG A 92 -16.67 9.56 10.09
N GLN A 93 -16.69 8.23 10.02
CA GLN A 93 -17.71 7.40 10.65
C GLN A 93 -17.11 6.60 11.79
N ALA A 94 -17.87 6.44 12.87
CA ALA A 94 -17.48 5.59 13.98
C ALA A 94 -17.50 4.12 13.55
N ARG A 95 -16.70 3.29 14.23
CA ARG A 95 -16.75 1.84 14.03
C ARG A 95 -18.12 1.33 14.48
N VAL A 96 -18.84 0.70 13.57
CA VAL A 96 -20.10 0.02 13.88
C VAL A 96 -19.79 -1.28 14.63
N LYS A 97 -20.49 -1.51 15.74
CA LYS A 97 -20.55 -2.82 16.39
C LYS A 97 -21.79 -3.52 15.86
N PRO A 98 -21.68 -4.74 15.27
CA PRO A 98 -22.86 -5.47 14.86
C PRO A 98 -23.73 -5.76 16.08
N GLU A 99 -25.03 -5.46 15.96
CA GLU A 99 -26.02 -5.65 17.02
C GLU A 99 -26.50 -7.12 17.12
N GLU A 100 -26.32 -7.89 16.04
CA GLU A 100 -26.76 -9.28 15.87
C GLU A 100 -25.60 -10.21 15.45
N ASP A 101 -25.92 -11.47 15.13
CA ASP A 101 -25.01 -12.44 14.52
C ASP A 101 -24.33 -11.90 13.25
N LEU A 102 -23.10 -12.36 13.02
CA LEU A 102 -22.30 -11.93 11.87
C LEU A 102 -22.84 -12.53 10.57
N ARG A 103 -23.29 -11.66 9.67
CA ARG A 103 -23.62 -11.97 8.29
C ARG A 103 -22.52 -11.41 7.40
N ILE A 104 -21.55 -12.28 7.09
CA ILE A 104 -20.29 -11.90 6.44
C ILE A 104 -20.41 -12.05 4.92
N TYR A 105 -20.16 -10.96 4.20
CA TYR A 105 -19.93 -10.97 2.76
C TYR A 105 -18.44 -11.00 2.49
N GLU A 106 -17.92 -12.11 1.96
CA GLU A 106 -16.52 -12.20 1.55
C GLU A 106 -16.33 -11.52 0.20
N ALA A 107 -15.34 -10.63 0.11
CA ALA A 107 -15.12 -9.83 -1.08
C ALA A 107 -13.64 -9.60 -1.40
N HIS A 108 -13.35 -9.58 -2.70
CA HIS A 108 -12.06 -9.19 -3.24
C HIS A 108 -12.23 -7.98 -4.16
N VAL A 109 -11.68 -6.83 -3.76
CA VAL A 109 -11.84 -5.54 -4.46
C VAL A 109 -11.39 -5.60 -5.93
N GLY A 110 -10.29 -6.30 -6.20
CA GLY A 110 -9.72 -6.34 -7.55
C GLY A 110 -10.55 -7.08 -8.59
N ILE A 111 -11.52 -7.92 -8.20
CA ILE A 111 -12.36 -8.73 -9.11
C ILE A 111 -13.84 -8.40 -8.96
N SER A 112 -14.17 -7.29 -8.31
CA SER A 112 -15.56 -6.88 -8.07
C SER A 112 -16.19 -6.10 -9.22
N THR A 113 -15.51 -6.01 -10.36
CA THR A 113 -15.95 -5.30 -11.56
C THR A 113 -16.21 -6.28 -12.69
N PRO A 114 -17.22 -6.05 -13.55
CA PRO A 114 -17.50 -6.93 -14.68
C PRO A 114 -16.44 -6.80 -15.78
N GLU A 115 -15.72 -5.68 -15.87
CA GLU A 115 -14.66 -5.50 -16.85
C GLU A 115 -13.46 -6.40 -16.53
N PRO A 116 -12.77 -6.96 -17.56
CA PRO A 116 -11.57 -7.78 -17.38
C PRO A 116 -10.36 -6.89 -17.06
N ARG A 117 -10.41 -6.24 -15.89
CA ARG A 117 -9.36 -5.41 -15.31
C ARG A 117 -9.43 -5.51 -13.78
N VAL A 118 -8.39 -5.02 -13.11
CA VAL A 118 -8.43 -4.88 -11.66
C VAL A 118 -9.35 -3.71 -11.27
N GLY A 119 -10.36 -4.00 -10.45
CA GLY A 119 -11.24 -3.00 -9.84
C GLY A 119 -10.53 -2.14 -8.79
N THR A 120 -10.99 -0.90 -8.61
CA THR A 120 -10.44 0.03 -7.61
C THR A 120 -11.28 0.08 -6.34
N TYR A 121 -10.68 0.49 -5.22
CA TYR A 121 -11.41 0.68 -3.95
C TYR A 121 -12.55 1.68 -4.09
N LYS A 122 -12.38 2.76 -4.87
CA LYS A 122 -13.43 3.76 -5.11
C LYS A 122 -14.62 3.16 -5.87
N GLU A 123 -14.36 2.30 -6.85
CA GLU A 123 -15.42 1.59 -7.57
C GLU A 123 -16.16 0.64 -6.65
N PHE A 124 -15.43 -0.17 -5.90
CA PHE A 124 -16.01 -1.09 -4.91
C PHE A 124 -16.91 -0.34 -3.91
N THR A 125 -16.45 0.80 -3.38
CA THR A 125 -17.23 1.64 -2.46
C THR A 125 -18.52 2.15 -3.10
N ARG A 126 -18.48 2.53 -4.38
CA ARG A 126 -19.64 3.10 -5.07
C ARG A 126 -20.65 2.03 -5.52
N THR A 127 -20.20 0.82 -5.85
CA THR A 127 -21.05 -0.20 -6.50
C THR A 127 -21.32 -1.40 -5.60
N ALA A 128 -20.31 -1.99 -4.98
CA ALA A 128 -20.43 -3.23 -4.24
C ALA A 128 -21.02 -3.01 -2.84
N ILE A 129 -20.55 -2.00 -2.11
CA ILE A 129 -21.01 -1.72 -0.74
C ILE A 129 -22.53 -1.53 -0.64
N PRO A 130 -23.18 -0.66 -1.46
CA PRO A 130 -24.64 -0.46 -1.36
C PRO A 130 -25.42 -1.75 -1.59
N ARG A 131 -24.96 -2.59 -2.54
CA ARG A 131 -25.58 -3.88 -2.83
C ARG A 131 -25.41 -4.88 -1.67
N ILE A 132 -24.23 -4.93 -1.05
CA ILE A 132 -23.98 -5.79 0.12
C ILE A 132 -24.93 -5.42 1.27
N LYS A 133 -25.12 -4.11 1.50
CA LYS A 133 -26.07 -3.60 2.49
C LYS A 133 -27.52 -3.95 2.14
N GLU A 134 -27.93 -3.78 0.89
CA GLU A 134 -29.28 -4.15 0.41
C GLU A 134 -29.58 -5.64 0.58
N LEU A 135 -28.58 -6.50 0.37
CA LEU A 135 -28.68 -7.94 0.60
C LEU A 135 -28.74 -8.33 2.10
N GLY A 136 -28.63 -7.36 3.02
CA GLY A 136 -28.77 -7.58 4.46
C GLY A 136 -27.53 -8.17 5.13
N TYR A 137 -26.36 -8.08 4.52
CA TYR A 137 -25.09 -8.40 5.19
C TYR A 137 -24.68 -7.26 6.12
N ASN A 138 -24.09 -7.58 7.27
CA ASN A 138 -23.66 -6.60 8.27
C ASN A 138 -22.14 -6.52 8.43
N THR A 139 -21.40 -7.40 7.75
CA THR A 139 -19.94 -7.50 7.85
C THR A 139 -19.36 -7.80 6.47
N ILE A 140 -18.23 -7.18 6.12
CA ILE A 140 -17.48 -7.48 4.90
C ILE A 140 -16.13 -8.07 5.30
N GLN A 141 -15.85 -9.30 4.86
CA GLN A 141 -14.51 -9.87 4.94
C GLN A 141 -13.75 -9.47 3.68
N LEU A 142 -12.83 -8.51 3.82
CA LEU A 142 -11.98 -8.10 2.72
C LEU A 142 -10.79 -9.03 2.55
N MET A 143 -10.59 -9.49 1.32
CA MET A 143 -9.46 -10.32 0.94
C MET A 143 -8.41 -9.52 0.19
N ALA A 144 -7.17 -10.02 0.19
CA ALA A 144 -6.08 -9.53 -0.65
C ALA A 144 -5.78 -8.02 -0.48
N ILE A 145 -5.84 -7.55 0.77
CA ILE A 145 -5.53 -6.16 1.15
C ILE A 145 -4.03 -5.97 1.38
N MET A 146 -3.39 -6.92 2.06
CA MET A 146 -1.93 -6.93 2.19
C MET A 146 -1.32 -7.12 0.80
N GLU A 147 -0.30 -6.34 0.48
CA GLU A 147 0.36 -6.39 -0.83
C GLU A 147 0.89 -7.80 -1.12
N HIS A 148 0.71 -8.24 -2.36
CA HIS A 148 1.16 -9.55 -2.83
C HIS A 148 1.56 -9.42 -4.30
N ALA A 149 2.79 -9.83 -4.61
CA ALA A 149 3.40 -9.59 -5.92
C ALA A 149 2.75 -10.38 -7.07
N ILE A 150 2.01 -11.44 -6.75
CA ILE A 150 1.38 -12.33 -7.73
C ILE A 150 -0.12 -12.31 -7.48
N VAL A 151 -0.87 -11.73 -8.42
CA VAL A 151 -2.35 -11.71 -8.36
C VAL A 151 -2.92 -13.14 -8.39
N ALA A 152 -2.25 -14.07 -9.09
CA ALA A 152 -2.65 -15.46 -9.28
C ALA A 152 -2.59 -16.37 -8.04
N VAL A 153 -2.14 -15.88 -6.87
CA VAL A 153 -2.18 -16.67 -5.61
C VAL A 153 -3.60 -16.93 -5.11
N TRP A 154 -4.59 -16.20 -5.64
CA TRP A 154 -6.01 -16.54 -5.55
C TRP A 154 -6.39 -17.28 -6.83
N ASN A 155 -6.37 -18.61 -6.77
CA ASN A 155 -6.53 -19.51 -7.90
C ASN A 155 -7.96 -19.44 -8.47
N ILE A 156 -8.24 -18.44 -9.29
CA ILE A 156 -9.41 -18.39 -10.18
C ILE A 156 -8.84 -18.54 -11.59
N GLY A 157 -8.97 -19.75 -12.14
CA GLY A 157 -8.46 -20.09 -13.46
C GLY A 157 -9.02 -19.18 -14.54
N GLY A 158 -8.14 -18.50 -15.27
CA GLY A 158 -8.50 -17.82 -16.52
C GLY A 158 -8.08 -16.36 -16.68
N LEU A 159 -7.43 -15.72 -15.70
CA LEU A 159 -6.95 -14.34 -15.83
C LEU A 159 -5.42 -14.27 -15.91
N GLU A 160 -4.85 -14.82 -16.98
CA GLU A 160 -3.50 -14.43 -17.41
C GLU A 160 -3.54 -12.98 -17.90
N GLY A 161 -2.78 -12.08 -17.26
CA GLY A 161 -2.41 -10.79 -17.88
C GLY A 161 -2.90 -9.49 -17.23
N ILE A 162 -3.55 -9.51 -16.06
CA ILE A 162 -4.04 -8.25 -15.46
C ILE A 162 -3.23 -7.86 -14.22
N GLY A 163 -2.03 -7.34 -14.46
CA GLY A 163 -1.25 -6.65 -13.45
C GLY A 163 -1.64 -5.17 -13.37
N ARG A 164 -1.89 -4.68 -12.14
CA ARG A 164 -1.61 -3.32 -11.62
C ARG A 164 -2.49 -3.04 -10.39
N ARG A 165 -1.88 -2.62 -9.26
CA ARG A 165 -2.61 -1.91 -8.19
C ARG A 165 -1.81 -0.72 -7.69
N GLY A 166 -2.38 0.46 -7.91
CA GLY A 166 -1.93 1.76 -7.39
C GLY A 166 -3.00 2.37 -6.50
N ALA A 167 -3.45 1.61 -5.50
CA ALA A 167 -4.37 2.13 -4.50
C ALA A 167 -3.57 2.75 -3.36
N GLN A 168 -3.78 4.03 -3.10
CA GLN A 168 -3.10 4.68 -1.99
C GLN A 168 -3.76 4.29 -0.67
N ALA A 169 -3.02 4.35 0.45
CA ALA A 169 -3.57 4.06 1.77
C ALA A 169 -4.82 4.90 2.11
N ARG A 170 -4.91 6.13 1.57
CA ARG A 170 -6.12 6.97 1.68
C ARG A 170 -7.37 6.36 1.05
N ASP A 171 -7.23 5.59 -0.03
CA ASP A 171 -8.35 4.95 -0.72
C ASP A 171 -8.88 3.77 0.11
N ILE A 172 -8.00 3.08 0.85
CA ILE A 172 -8.36 2.03 1.82
C ILE A 172 -8.98 2.64 3.08
N GLY A 173 -8.45 3.77 3.57
CA GLY A 173 -9.05 4.51 4.68
C GLY A 173 -10.48 4.94 4.39
N ALA A 174 -10.71 5.51 3.19
CA ALA A 174 -12.05 5.91 2.73
C ALA A 174 -13.04 4.73 2.63
N PHE A 175 -12.54 3.53 2.30
CA PHE A 175 -13.34 2.32 2.21
C PHE A 175 -14.00 1.93 3.54
N GLY A 176 -13.26 1.96 4.66
CA GLY A 176 -13.77 1.54 5.97
C GLY A 176 -14.93 2.38 6.52
N CYS A 177 -15.17 3.54 5.93
CA CYS A 177 -16.16 4.51 6.34
C CYS A 177 -17.48 4.43 5.55
N GLY A 178 -17.46 3.88 4.34
CA GLY A 178 -18.64 3.83 3.47
C GLY A 178 -19.58 2.66 3.72
N ALA A 179 -19.16 1.69 4.54
CA ALA A 179 -19.79 0.37 4.59
C ALA A 179 -21.18 0.34 5.25
N PHE A 180 -21.48 1.20 6.24
CA PHE A 180 -22.71 1.02 7.04
C PHE A 180 -23.48 2.27 7.46
N THR A 181 -23.01 3.49 7.23
CA THR A 181 -23.74 4.71 7.62
C THR A 181 -23.73 5.78 6.53
N CYS A 182 -24.80 5.76 5.71
CA CYS A 182 -25.36 6.95 5.08
C CYS A 182 -26.82 6.98 5.50
N GLU A 183 -27.11 7.76 6.54
CA GLU A 183 -28.27 8.66 6.53
C GLU A 183 -27.77 10.01 6.02
#